data_AF-A0A6F8VBD5-F1
#
_entry.id   AF-A0A6F8VBD5-F1
#
_cell.length_a   1.000
_cell.length_b   1.000
_cell.length_c   1.000
_cell.angle_alpha   90.00
_cell.angle_beta   90.00
_cell.angle_gamma   90.00
#
_symmetry.space_group_name_H-M   'P 1'
#
loop_
_entity.id
_entity.type
_entity.pdbx_description
1 polymer ?
#
loop_
_entity_poly.entity_id
_entity_poly.type
_entity_poly.pdbx_seq_one_letter_code
_entity_poly.pdbx_strand_id
1 'polypeptide(L)'
;MRLVSRILVVIALGWGFAKIIELSPPEWKALATWLPPVLIILLVASAFGRSLFRGEALITRIARANHDGDFPDEMVGYTRSLTAVWAWFLLGCAVLTMLLVQYAHFPQAASLTPVLVPCLMIGEYFFRKRRFSHYTHRNPLSLMLFMLLHGMPRD
;
A
#
# COMPACT_ATOMS: atom_id res chain seq x y z
N MET A 1 16.39 -8.89 19.54
CA MET A 1 17.00 -9.76 18.50
C MET A 1 16.14 -9.99 17.25
N ARG A 2 14.84 -10.32 17.34
CA ARG A 2 14.00 -10.62 16.15
C ARG A 2 13.77 -9.42 15.20
N LEU A 3 13.66 -8.20 15.73
CA LEU A 3 13.46 -6.98 14.93
C LEU A 3 14.71 -6.61 14.12
N VAL A 4 15.89 -6.64 14.76
CA VAL A 4 17.18 -6.37 14.10
C VAL A 4 17.44 -7.37 12.98
N SER A 5 17.17 -8.66 13.23
CA SER A 5 17.28 -9.70 12.19
C SER A 5 16.36 -9.44 10.99
N ARG A 6 15.11 -9.00 11.20
CA ARG A 6 14.18 -8.64 10.12
C ARG A 6 14.66 -7.44 9.31
N ILE A 7 15.17 -6.40 9.98
CA ILE A 7 15.72 -5.21 9.31
C ILE A 7 16.94 -5.59 8.47
N LEU A 8 17.85 -6.41 9.01
CA LEU A 8 19.03 -6.87 8.27
C LEU A 8 18.65 -7.69 7.03
N VAL A 9 17.61 -8.54 7.13
CA VAL A 9 17.11 -9.29 5.97
C VAL A 9 16.55 -8.35 4.91
N VAL A 10 15.77 -7.33 5.27
CA VAL A 10 15.23 -6.34 4.31
C VAL A 10 16.36 -5.57 3.63
N ILE A 11 17.37 -5.14 4.39
CA ILE A 11 18.54 -4.44 3.85
C ILE A 11 19.32 -5.36 2.91
N ALA A 12 19.56 -6.61 3.29
CA ALA A 12 20.29 -7.59 2.47
C ALA A 12 19.54 -7.90 1.16
N LEU A 13 18.21 -8.04 1.20
CA LEU A 13 17.38 -8.23 0.01
C LEU A 13 17.43 -7.00 -0.90
N GLY A 14 17.34 -5.80 -0.34
CA GLY A 14 17.47 -4.55 -1.11
C GLY A 14 18.83 -4.40 -1.77
N TRP A 15 19.91 -4.74 -1.05
CA TRP A 15 21.27 -4.71 -1.59
C TRP A 15 21.49 -5.77 -2.68
N GLY A 16 20.98 -6.99 -2.47
CA GLY A 16 21.02 -8.06 -3.48
C GLY A 16 20.29 -7.66 -4.77
N PHE A 17 19.10 -7.07 -4.64
CA PHE A 17 18.34 -6.56 -5.78
C PHE A 17 19.10 -5.44 -6.55
N ALA A 18 19.71 -4.49 -5.83
CA ALA A 18 20.54 -3.46 -6.45
C ALA A 18 21.73 -4.06 -7.23
N LYS A 19 22.39 -5.09 -6.67
CA LYS A 19 23.49 -5.79 -7.35
C LYS A 19 23.03 -6.55 -8.59
N ILE A 20 21.84 -7.18 -8.56
CA ILE A 20 21.27 -7.83 -9.73
C ILE A 20 21.04 -6.82 -10.87
N ILE A 21 20.52 -5.63 -10.56
CA ILE A 21 20.33 -4.57 -11.56
C ILE A 21 21.69 -4.05 -12.09
N GLU A 22 22.68 -3.90 -11.21
CA GLU A 22 24.03 -3.44 -11.58
C GLU A 22 24.73 -4.42 -12.53
N LEU A 23 24.60 -5.73 -12.25
CA LEU A 23 25.16 -6.83 -13.03
C LEU A 23 24.33 -7.20 -14.28
N SER A 24 23.14 -6.61 -14.45
CA SER A 24 22.27 -6.89 -15.58
C SER A 24 22.84 -6.29 -16.88
N PRO A 25 22.74 -7.01 -18.03
CA PRO A 25 23.15 -6.46 -19.31
C PRO A 25 22.43 -5.14 -19.65
N PRO A 26 23.04 -4.21 -20.39
CA PRO A 26 22.48 -2.89 -20.68
C PRO A 26 21.06 -2.92 -21.26
N GLU A 27 20.78 -3.89 -22.14
CA GLU A 27 19.48 -4.09 -22.77
C GLU A 27 18.38 -4.51 -21.78
N TRP A 28 18.73 -5.22 -20.70
CA TRP A 28 17.79 -5.65 -19.65
C TRP A 28 17.73 -4.67 -18.49
N LYS A 29 18.76 -3.82 -18.32
CA LYS A 29 18.91 -2.94 -17.15
C LYS A 29 17.74 -1.97 -17.00
N ALA A 30 17.25 -1.40 -18.11
CA ALA A 30 16.05 -0.57 -18.09
C ALA A 30 14.83 -1.38 -17.60
N LEU A 31 14.58 -2.55 -18.20
CA LEU A 31 13.44 -3.40 -17.82
C LEU A 31 13.52 -3.83 -16.35
N ALA A 32 14.68 -4.33 -15.89
CA ALA A 32 14.90 -4.78 -14.53
C ALA A 32 14.69 -3.67 -13.48
N THR A 33 14.89 -2.42 -13.88
CA THR A 33 14.72 -1.26 -13.00
C THR A 33 13.25 -0.82 -12.91
N TRP A 34 12.52 -0.81 -14.03
CA TRP A 34 11.15 -0.29 -14.09
C TRP A 34 10.06 -1.33 -13.84
N LEU A 35 10.31 -2.58 -14.23
CA LEU A 35 9.31 -3.64 -14.20
C LEU A 35 8.86 -3.95 -12.77
N PRO A 36 9.74 -4.11 -11.76
CA PRO A 36 9.31 -4.51 -10.42
C PRO A 36 8.39 -3.49 -9.73
N PRO A 37 8.69 -2.17 -9.70
CA PRO A 37 7.78 -1.18 -9.10
C PRO A 37 6.40 -1.16 -9.76
N VAL A 38 6.34 -1.19 -11.09
CA VAL A 38 5.07 -1.20 -11.84
C VAL A 38 4.29 -2.48 -11.58
N LEU A 39 4.96 -3.64 -11.61
CA LEU A 39 4.32 -4.92 -11.30
C LEU A 39 3.76 -4.96 -9.89
N ILE A 40 4.49 -4.45 -8.90
CA ILE A 40 4.00 -4.40 -7.51
C ILE A 40 2.74 -3.56 -7.42
N ILE A 41 2.73 -2.35 -8.00
CA ILE A 41 1.53 -1.49 -7.98
C ILE A 41 0.36 -2.17 -8.69
N LEU A 42 0.58 -2.81 -9.84
CA LEU A 42 -0.46 -3.54 -10.58
C LEU A 42 -0.98 -4.76 -9.81
N LEU A 43 -0.11 -5.51 -9.14
CA LEU A 43 -0.50 -6.65 -8.31
C LEU A 43 -1.38 -6.19 -7.15
N VAL A 44 -1.02 -5.10 -6.47
CA VAL A 44 -1.83 -4.53 -5.40
C VAL A 44 -3.15 -4.00 -5.94
N ALA A 45 -3.14 -3.23 -7.03
CA ALA A 45 -4.36 -2.74 -7.70
C ALA A 45 -5.30 -3.90 -8.07
N SER A 46 -4.73 -4.98 -8.62
CA SER A 46 -5.47 -6.19 -8.99
C SER A 46 -6.06 -6.90 -7.77
N ALA A 47 -5.35 -6.95 -6.64
CA ALA A 47 -5.87 -7.52 -5.41
C ALA A 47 -7.09 -6.72 -4.89
N PHE A 48 -6.99 -5.38 -4.88
CA PHE A 48 -8.12 -4.50 -4.53
C PHE A 48 -9.29 -4.68 -5.50
N GLY A 49 -9.03 -4.61 -6.81
CA GLY A 49 -10.04 -4.78 -7.85
C GLY A 49 -10.74 -6.13 -7.77
N ARG A 50 -9.99 -7.23 -7.66
CA ARG A 50 -10.53 -8.59 -7.57
C ARG A 50 -11.36 -8.81 -6.30
N SER A 51 -11.02 -8.14 -5.20
CA SER A 51 -11.80 -8.20 -3.96
C SER A 51 -13.20 -7.61 -4.09
N LEU A 52 -13.42 -6.66 -5.01
CA LEU A 52 -14.74 -6.09 -5.26
C LEU A 52 -15.68 -7.09 -5.94
N PHE A 53 -15.17 -7.95 -6.82
CA PHE A 53 -15.98 -8.86 -7.63
C PHE A 53 -16.22 -10.22 -6.98
N ARG A 54 -15.31 -10.71 -6.12
CA ARG A 54 -15.33 -12.08 -5.60
C ARG A 54 -15.84 -12.23 -4.17
N GLY A 55 -16.46 -11.18 -3.61
CA GLY A 55 -17.04 -11.22 -2.28
C GLY A 55 -16.88 -9.91 -1.53
N GLU A 56 -16.39 -10.01 -0.30
CA GLU A 56 -16.18 -8.87 0.58
C GLU A 56 -14.94 -8.06 0.15
N ALA A 57 -15.12 -6.73 0.05
CA ALA A 57 -14.06 -5.84 -0.39
C ALA A 57 -12.89 -5.83 0.60
N LEU A 58 -11.66 -5.69 0.10
CA LEU A 58 -10.45 -5.86 0.91
C LEU A 58 -10.41 -4.90 2.11
N ILE A 59 -10.77 -3.63 1.92
CA ILE A 59 -10.81 -2.67 3.02
C ILE A 59 -11.91 -3.01 4.03
N THR A 60 -13.04 -3.55 3.57
CA THR A 60 -14.11 -4.02 4.47
C THR A 60 -13.60 -5.16 5.37
N ARG A 61 -12.90 -6.14 4.80
CA ARG A 61 -12.29 -7.24 5.57
C ARG A 61 -11.29 -6.73 6.61
N ILE A 62 -10.41 -5.80 6.22
CA ILE A 62 -9.42 -5.20 7.13
C ILE A 62 -10.13 -4.39 8.23
N ALA A 63 -11.14 -3.58 7.86
CA ALA A 63 -11.88 -2.76 8.81
C ALA A 63 -12.64 -3.62 9.81
N ARG A 64 -13.34 -4.67 9.36
CA ARG A 64 -14.06 -5.60 10.22
C ARG A 64 -13.14 -6.34 11.18
N ALA A 65 -11.97 -6.80 10.71
CA ALA A 65 -10.99 -7.46 11.57
C ALA A 65 -10.40 -6.56 12.66
N ASN A 66 -10.47 -5.24 12.51
CA ASN A 66 -9.99 -4.26 13.49
C ASN A 66 -11.13 -3.56 14.24
N HIS A 67 -12.39 -3.95 14.00
CA HIS A 67 -13.56 -3.39 14.67
C HIS A 67 -14.04 -4.35 15.76
N ASP A 68 -14.22 -3.83 16.97
CA ASP A 68 -14.77 -4.61 18.08
C ASP A 68 -16.30 -4.60 17.98
N GLY A 69 -16.93 -5.76 17.78
CA GLY A 69 -18.39 -5.93 17.73
C GLY A 69 -19.01 -5.89 16.33
N ASP A 70 -20.32 -5.61 16.27
CA ASP A 70 -21.07 -5.59 15.01
C ASP A 70 -20.56 -4.48 14.07
N PHE A 71 -20.27 -4.85 12.83
CA PHE A 71 -19.76 -3.94 11.81
C PHE A 71 -20.92 -3.36 10.98
N PRO A 72 -21.26 -2.06 11.11
CA PRO A 72 -22.47 -1.50 10.51
C PRO A 72 -22.49 -1.57 8.98
N ASP A 73 -23.67 -1.78 8.39
CA ASP A 73 -23.85 -1.84 6.93
C ASP A 73 -23.44 -0.53 6.21
N GLU A 74 -23.60 0.63 6.86
CA GLU A 74 -23.09 1.91 6.34
C GLU A 74 -21.56 1.87 6.13
N MET A 75 -20.82 1.24 7.07
CA MET A 75 -19.38 1.08 6.93
C MET A 75 -19.01 0.06 5.85
N VAL A 76 -19.83 -0.97 5.63
CA VAL A 76 -19.64 -1.92 4.53
C VAL A 76 -19.72 -1.21 3.19
N GLY A 77 -20.76 -0.40 2.97
CA GLY A 77 -20.92 0.40 1.76
C GLY A 77 -19.76 1.39 1.54
N TYR A 78 -19.37 2.13 2.59
CA TYR A 78 -18.25 3.06 2.54
C TYR A 78 -16.93 2.37 2.19
N THR A 79 -16.57 1.29 2.88
CA THR A 79 -15.31 0.58 2.67
C THR A 79 -15.25 -0.11 1.31
N ARG A 80 -16.39 -0.52 0.75
CA ARG A 80 -16.47 -1.04 -0.63
C ARG A 80 -16.19 0.06 -1.66
N SER A 81 -16.83 1.22 -1.55
CA SER A 81 -16.55 2.37 -2.41
C SER A 81 -15.10 2.82 -2.28
N LEU A 82 -14.57 2.84 -1.06
CA LEU A 82 -13.17 3.17 -0.81
C LEU A 82 -12.22 2.16 -1.46
N THR A 83 -12.54 0.86 -1.44
CA THR A 83 -11.76 -0.18 -2.13
C THR A 83 -11.72 0.07 -3.64
N ALA A 84 -12.82 0.54 -4.24
CA ALA A 84 -12.86 0.92 -5.65
C ALA A 84 -11.99 2.16 -5.94
N VAL A 85 -12.05 3.19 -5.09
CA VAL A 85 -11.18 4.38 -5.20
C VAL A 85 -9.70 3.96 -5.15
N TRP A 86 -9.32 3.10 -4.20
CA TRP A 86 -7.96 2.57 -4.10
C TRP A 86 -7.52 1.77 -5.33
N ALA A 87 -8.39 0.90 -5.85
CA ALA A 87 -8.11 0.13 -7.06
C ALA A 87 -7.84 1.04 -8.26
N TRP A 88 -8.71 2.01 -8.50
CA TRP A 88 -8.58 2.97 -9.61
C TRP A 88 -7.38 3.89 -9.44
N PHE A 89 -7.12 4.36 -8.23
CA PHE A 89 -5.98 5.22 -7.93
C PHE A 89 -4.65 4.51 -8.19
N LEU A 90 -4.50 3.26 -7.70
CA LEU A 90 -3.29 2.47 -7.92
C LEU A 90 -3.12 2.10 -9.39
N LEU A 91 -4.21 1.79 -10.10
CA LEU A 91 -4.17 1.57 -11.55
C LEU A 91 -3.72 2.84 -12.29
N GLY A 92 -4.25 4.01 -11.92
CA GLY A 92 -3.84 5.30 -12.45
C GLY A 92 -2.36 5.59 -12.17
N CYS A 93 -1.87 5.27 -10.97
CA CYS A 93 -0.45 5.37 -10.63
C CYS A 93 0.41 4.47 -11.52
N ALA A 94 0.02 3.21 -11.74
CA ALA A 94 0.76 2.30 -12.61
C ALA A 94 0.82 2.82 -14.06
N VAL A 95 -0.30 3.28 -14.61
CA VAL A 95 -0.37 3.87 -15.95
C VAL A 95 0.50 5.13 -16.04
N LEU A 96 0.41 6.03 -15.05
CA LEU A 96 1.21 7.25 -15.00
C LEU A 96 2.71 6.93 -14.95
N THR A 97 3.12 5.97 -14.12
CA THR A 97 4.52 5.49 -14.07
C THR A 97 4.96 4.93 -15.43
N MET A 98 4.15 4.10 -16.08
CA MET A 98 4.46 3.54 -17.41
C MET A 98 4.58 4.61 -18.51
N LEU A 99 3.76 5.66 -18.47
CA LEU A 99 3.83 6.78 -19.40
C LEU A 99 5.09 7.62 -19.15
N LEU A 100 5.35 8.00 -17.89
CA LEU A 100 6.49 8.85 -17.54
C LEU A 100 7.85 8.20 -17.78
N VAL A 101 7.95 6.87 -17.70
CA VAL A 101 9.16 6.12 -18.07
C VAL A 101 9.62 6.41 -19.50
N GLN A 102 8.70 6.77 -20.40
CA GLN A 102 9.02 7.07 -21.81
C GLN A 102 9.57 8.49 -22.02
N TYR A 103 9.28 9.41 -21.09
CA TYR A 103 9.55 10.85 -21.28
C TYR A 103 10.55 11.44 -20.27
N ALA A 104 10.75 10.82 -19.11
CA ALA A 104 11.47 11.43 -18.00
C ALA A 104 12.80 10.73 -17.66
N HIS A 105 13.82 11.54 -17.40
CA HIS A 105 14.97 11.13 -16.60
C HIS A 105 14.47 10.64 -15.23
N PHE A 106 15.00 9.49 -14.83
CA PHE A 106 14.61 8.61 -13.73
C PHE A 106 14.06 9.21 -12.42
N PRO A 107 14.54 10.37 -11.89
CA PRO A 107 14.17 10.77 -10.53
C PRO A 107 12.71 11.19 -10.35
N GLN A 108 12.08 11.83 -11.34
CA GLN A 108 10.81 12.55 -11.09
C GLN A 108 9.60 11.61 -11.10
N ALA A 109 9.55 10.66 -12.04
CA ALA A 109 8.45 9.72 -12.20
C ALA A 109 8.35 8.71 -11.06
N ALA A 110 9.50 8.16 -10.63
CA ALA A 110 9.58 7.23 -9.52
C ALA A 110 9.27 7.90 -8.16
N SER A 111 9.38 9.24 -8.07
CA SER A 111 9.12 9.99 -6.84
C SER A 111 7.64 10.30 -6.58
N LEU A 112 6.77 10.23 -7.60
CA LEU A 112 5.38 10.65 -7.44
C LEU A 112 4.53 9.61 -6.70
N THR A 113 4.61 8.33 -7.08
CA THR A 113 3.80 7.27 -6.45
C THR A 113 4.05 7.13 -4.94
N PRO A 114 5.30 7.17 -4.44
CA PRO A 114 5.59 7.17 -3.01
C PRO A 114 5.05 8.38 -2.25
N VAL A 115 4.71 9.48 -2.93
CA VAL A 115 4.10 10.69 -2.33
C VAL A 115 2.57 10.64 -2.43
N LEU A 116 2.05 10.25 -3.59
CA LEU A 116 0.63 10.16 -3.89
C LEU A 116 -0.08 9.17 -2.96
N VAL A 117 0.53 8.01 -2.70
CA VAL A 117 -0.07 6.98 -1.82
C VAL A 117 -0.25 7.50 -0.38
N PRO A 118 0.77 8.08 0.29
CA PRO A 118 0.58 8.76 1.58
C PRO A 118 -0.43 9.89 1.55
N CYS A 119 -0.46 10.71 0.48
CA CYS A 119 -1.45 11.78 0.37
C CYS A 119 -2.88 11.22 0.36
N LEU A 120 -3.13 10.13 -0.36
CA LEU A 120 -4.44 9.47 -0.35
C LEU A 120 -4.77 8.87 1.02
N MET A 121 -3.81 8.22 1.68
CA MET A 121 -3.97 7.71 3.05
C MET A 121 -4.32 8.81 4.04
N ILE A 122 -3.61 9.93 4.00
CA ILE A 122 -3.86 11.08 4.87
C ILE A 122 -5.25 11.66 4.58
N GLY A 123 -5.58 11.84 3.29
CA GLY A 123 -6.90 12.32 2.87
C GLY A 123 -8.05 11.43 3.35
N GLU A 124 -7.90 10.10 3.20
CA GLU A 124 -8.87 9.12 3.70
C GLU A 124 -9.01 9.19 5.22
N TYR A 125 -7.90 9.29 5.94
CA TYR A 125 -7.91 9.41 7.40
C TYR A 125 -8.64 10.68 7.87
N PHE A 126 -8.38 11.83 7.26
CA PHE A 126 -9.09 13.07 7.58
C PHE A 126 -10.57 13.00 7.22
N PHE A 127 -10.91 12.43 6.06
CA PHE A 127 -12.30 12.23 5.65
C PHE A 127 -13.04 11.32 6.63
N ARG A 128 -12.43 10.20 7.02
CA ARG A 128 -13.00 9.23 7.96
C ARG A 128 -13.20 9.86 9.34
N LYS A 129 -12.22 10.62 9.84
CA LYS A 129 -12.33 11.37 11.10
C LYS A 129 -13.48 12.38 11.06
N ARG A 130 -13.71 13.05 9.93
CA ARG A 130 -14.79 14.03 9.78
C ARG A 130 -16.17 13.39 9.63
N ARG A 131 -16.30 12.34 8.82
CA ARG A 131 -17.60 11.72 8.48
C ARG A 131 -18.07 10.67 9.49
N PHE A 132 -17.14 9.97 10.14
CA PHE A 132 -17.41 8.90 11.09
C PHE A 132 -16.91 9.23 12.51
N SER A 133 -16.85 10.51 12.90
CA SER A 133 -16.44 10.95 14.24
C SER A 133 -17.16 10.23 15.39
N HIS A 134 -18.34 9.65 15.14
CA HIS A 134 -19.15 8.93 16.14
C HIS A 134 -18.67 7.50 16.44
N TYR A 135 -17.77 6.92 15.65
CA TYR A 135 -17.22 5.59 15.90
C TYR A 135 -15.82 5.67 16.51
N THR A 136 -15.49 4.75 17.44
CA THR A 136 -14.18 4.71 18.10
C THR A 136 -13.07 4.45 17.07
N HIS A 137 -12.25 5.47 16.80
CA HIS A 137 -11.09 5.34 15.92
C HIS A 137 -9.86 4.97 16.75
N ARG A 138 -9.35 3.74 16.61
CA ARG A 138 -7.95 3.49 17.03
C ARG A 138 -7.04 4.18 16.02
N ASN A 139 -6.18 5.05 16.52
CA ASN A 139 -5.21 5.76 15.70
C ASN A 139 -4.24 4.70 15.11
N PRO A 140 -4.10 4.57 13.78
CA PRO A 140 -3.23 3.55 13.20
C PRO A 140 -1.78 3.72 13.65
N LEU A 141 -1.35 4.98 13.90
CA LEU A 141 -0.06 5.30 14.49
C LEU A 141 0.06 4.87 15.95
N SER A 142 -1.00 4.96 16.75
CA SER A 142 -0.95 4.49 18.14
C SER A 142 -0.90 2.97 18.19
N LEU A 143 -1.54 2.26 17.24
CA LEU A 143 -1.40 0.82 17.09
C LEU A 143 0.01 0.42 16.64
N MET A 144 0.58 1.11 15.65
CA MET A 144 1.95 0.87 15.19
C MET A 144 2.97 1.14 16.30
N LEU A 145 2.80 2.24 17.04
CA LEU A 145 3.64 2.61 18.18
C LEU A 145 3.48 1.63 19.34
N PHE A 146 2.24 1.20 19.63
CA PHE A 146 1.96 0.17 20.64
C PHE A 146 2.61 -1.16 20.26
N MET A 147 2.49 -1.62 19.02
CA MET A 147 3.13 -2.84 18.51
C MET A 147 4.67 -2.74 18.53
N LEU A 148 5.23 -1.56 18.23
CA LEU A 148 6.67 -1.30 18.29
C LEU A 148 7.20 -1.31 19.74
N LEU A 149 6.43 -0.77 20.69
CA LEU A 149 6.83 -0.63 22.09
C LEU A 149 6.56 -1.90 22.92
N HIS A 150 5.46 -2.60 22.69
CA HIS A 150 5.01 -3.71 23.55
C HIS A 150 5.18 -5.10 22.92
N GLY A 151 5.47 -5.18 21.61
CA GLY A 151 5.44 -6.46 20.88
C GLY A 151 4.01 -7.02 20.76
N MET A 152 3.78 -7.99 19.88
CA MET A 152 2.43 -8.56 19.71
C MET A 152 1.94 -9.13 21.04
N PRO A 153 0.67 -8.86 21.44
CA PRO A 153 0.03 -9.61 22.52
C PRO A 153 0.17 -11.08 22.18
N ARG A 154 0.75 -11.84 23.10
CA ARG A 154 0.69 -13.29 23.07
C ARG A 154 -0.54 -13.66 23.87
N ASP A 155 -1.62 -13.93 23.15
CA ASP A 155 -2.72 -14.75 23.65
C ASP A 155 -2.17 -16.13 24.03
#